data_AF-A0A401T4S5-F1
#
_entry.id   AF-A0A401T4S5-F1
#
_cell.length_a   1.000
_cell.length_b   1.000
_cell.length_c   1.000
_cell.angle_alpha   90.00
_cell.angle_beta   90.00
_cell.angle_gamma   90.00
#
_symmetry.space_group_name_H-M   'P 1'
#
loop_
_entity.id
_entity.type
_entity.pdbx_description
1 polymer ?
#
loop_
_entity_poly.entity_id
_entity_poly.type
_entity_poly.pdbx_seq_one_letter_code
_entity_poly.pdbx_strand_id
1 'polypeptide(L)'
;MQGKTLILLIFSTNVCAAALPKRNKVLFPSAQRLKRNLDSNIPINPVFQKSYKDVELLYEFLLGGLKIDDNLVCSLKDEELASLRAAKKFNVIVNHIIPKDIADIRKLTYRLSKYVGQLKSEDFERTLLTLVFTAYQAVKFKGHQQDYWEESLVNLFQALKQDLMS
;
A
#
# COMPACT_ATOMS: atom_id res chain seq x y z
N MET A 1 -18.73 -14.75 4.61
CA MET A 1 -18.38 -13.89 5.76
C MET A 1 -16.90 -13.94 6.18
N GLN A 2 -16.10 -14.93 5.75
CA GLN A 2 -14.71 -15.11 6.23
C GLN A 2 -13.66 -14.16 5.59
N GLY A 3 -13.88 -13.68 4.36
CA GLY A 3 -12.90 -12.80 3.68
C GLY A 3 -12.82 -11.38 4.26
N LYS A 4 -13.94 -10.85 4.77
CA LYS A 4 -13.99 -9.49 5.36
C LYS A 4 -13.24 -9.42 6.69
N THR A 5 -13.31 -10.49 7.49
CA THR A 5 -12.62 -10.58 8.78
C THR A 5 -11.10 -10.66 8.62
N LEU A 6 -10.60 -11.34 7.57
CA LEU A 6 -9.16 -11.42 7.30
C LEU A 6 -8.58 -10.04 6.93
N ILE A 7 -9.31 -9.26 6.13
CA ILE A 7 -8.90 -7.90 5.76
C ILE A 7 -8.92 -6.98 7.00
N LEU A 8 -9.95 -7.06 7.84
CA LEU A 8 -10.00 -6.32 9.12
C LEU A 8 -8.86 -6.73 10.08
N LEU A 9 -8.45 -7.99 10.09
CA LEU A 9 -7.36 -8.50 10.93
C LEU A 9 -5.97 -8.01 10.46
N ILE A 10 -5.79 -7.84 9.14
CA ILE A 10 -4.63 -7.17 8.54
C ILE A 10 -4.56 -5.70 8.99
N PHE A 11 -5.71 -5.05 9.20
CA PHE A 11 -5.80 -3.64 9.56
C PHE A 11 -5.64 -3.33 11.06
N SER A 12 -5.84 -4.31 11.96
CA SER A 12 -5.98 -4.05 13.40
C SER A 12 -4.74 -4.31 14.26
N THR A 13 -3.63 -4.76 13.70
CA THR A 13 -2.43 -5.11 14.50
C THR A 13 -1.22 -4.28 14.10
N ASN A 14 -1.05 -3.15 14.79
CA ASN A 14 0.26 -2.55 15.01
C ASN A 14 0.20 -1.65 16.25
N VAL A 15 0.09 -2.31 17.41
CA VAL A 15 0.29 -1.66 18.72
C VAL A 15 1.73 -1.95 19.15
N CYS A 16 2.58 -0.94 18.97
CA CYS A 16 3.90 -0.73 19.58
C CYS A 16 4.78 -1.97 19.85
N ALA A 17 5.64 -2.34 18.90
CA ALA A 17 6.90 -3.01 19.20
C ALA A 17 8.08 -2.09 18.85
N ALA A 18 8.81 -1.64 19.87
CA ALA A 18 10.09 -0.97 19.68
C ALA A 18 11.20 -2.02 19.49
N ALA A 19 11.54 -2.34 18.24
CA ALA A 19 12.69 -3.18 17.91
C ALA A 19 13.94 -2.32 17.62
N LEU A 20 15.11 -2.76 18.11
CA LEU A 20 16.41 -2.12 17.90
C LEU A 20 16.72 -2.03 16.39
N PRO A 21 17.24 -0.89 15.89
CA PRO A 21 17.42 -0.68 14.45
C PRO A 21 18.58 -1.51 13.90
N LYS A 22 18.28 -2.67 13.30
CA LYS A 22 19.10 -3.18 12.19
C LYS A 22 18.86 -2.27 10.98
N ARG A 23 19.92 -1.95 10.21
CA ARG A 23 19.87 -1.01 9.08
C ARG A 23 19.06 -1.59 7.92
N ASN A 24 17.74 -1.60 8.07
CA ASN A 24 16.82 -1.98 7.00
C ASN A 24 16.86 -0.88 5.91
N LYS A 25 17.00 -1.29 4.65
CA LYS A 25 16.98 -0.36 3.51
C LYS A 25 15.60 0.30 3.44
N VAL A 26 15.55 1.59 3.11
CA VAL A 26 14.29 2.33 2.88
C VAL A 26 13.43 1.58 1.86
N LEU A 27 12.20 1.22 2.24
CA LEU A 27 11.26 0.46 1.40
C LEU A 27 10.58 1.36 0.36
N PHE A 28 10.09 2.54 0.79
CA PHE A 28 9.38 3.49 -0.06
C PHE A 28 10.13 4.84 -0.17
N PRO A 29 11.19 4.93 -0.98
CA PRO A 29 11.99 6.16 -1.10
C PRO A 29 11.18 7.34 -1.65
N SER A 30 10.14 7.09 -2.45
CA SER A 30 9.24 8.13 -2.97
C SER A 30 8.51 8.90 -1.86
N ALA A 31 8.21 8.26 -0.73
CA ALA A 31 7.57 8.91 0.41
C ALA A 31 8.45 10.03 1.02
N GLN A 32 9.77 9.86 0.97
CA GLN A 32 10.76 10.84 1.45
C GLN A 32 11.10 11.91 0.39
N ARG A 33 10.83 11.60 -0.88
CA ARG A 33 11.11 12.48 -2.03
C ARG A 33 9.90 13.27 -2.49
N LEU A 34 8.73 13.08 -1.87
CA LEU A 34 7.53 13.82 -2.21
C LEU A 34 7.82 15.32 -2.09
N LYS A 35 7.96 15.95 -3.27
CA LYS A 35 8.43 17.31 -3.41
C LYS A 35 7.45 18.23 -2.69
N ARG A 36 7.95 19.22 -1.94
CA ARG A 36 7.19 20.31 -1.27
C ARG A 36 6.30 21.15 -2.23
N ASN A 37 6.10 20.70 -3.47
CA ASN A 37 5.38 21.36 -4.55
C ASN A 37 4.01 20.72 -4.83
N LEU A 38 3.73 19.51 -4.32
CA LEU A 38 2.36 19.00 -4.24
C LEU A 38 1.74 19.68 -3.02
N ASP A 39 0.85 20.66 -3.24
CA ASP A 39 -0.01 21.38 -2.27
C ASP A 39 0.59 21.53 -0.86
N SER A 40 0.85 22.76 -0.39
CA SER A 40 1.47 23.03 0.93
C SER A 40 0.79 22.34 2.12
N ASN A 41 -0.44 21.85 1.95
CA ASN A 41 -1.21 21.08 2.91
C ASN A 41 -0.85 19.58 3.00
N ILE A 42 0.01 19.04 2.12
CA ILE A 42 0.40 17.62 2.14
C ILE A 42 1.64 17.45 3.02
N PRO A 43 1.55 16.64 4.10
CA PRO A 43 2.69 16.43 4.99
C PRO A 43 3.80 15.64 4.29
N ILE A 44 5.05 15.91 4.69
CA ILE A 44 6.21 15.09 4.31
C ILE A 44 5.96 13.66 4.80
N ASN A 45 6.21 12.65 3.96
CA ASN A 45 5.95 11.24 4.26
C ASN A 45 4.47 10.97 4.66
N PRO A 46 3.49 11.22 3.78
CA PRO A 46 2.09 11.08 4.13
C PRO A 46 1.71 9.60 4.34
N VAL A 47 0.82 9.39 5.30
CA VAL A 47 0.34 8.08 5.80
C VAL A 47 -1.14 8.23 6.10
N PHE A 48 -1.99 7.39 5.54
CA PHE A 48 -3.44 7.47 5.68
C PHE A 48 -3.89 7.18 7.11
N GLN A 49 -3.45 6.05 7.67
CA GLN A 49 -3.87 5.47 8.95
C GLN A 49 -3.24 6.20 10.15
N LYS A 50 -3.88 7.26 10.64
CA LYS A 50 -3.46 7.96 11.87
C LYS A 50 -4.36 7.67 13.07
N SER A 51 -5.52 7.08 12.81
CA SER A 51 -6.53 6.75 13.81
C SER A 51 -7.30 5.51 13.37
N TYR A 52 -8.02 4.89 14.30
CA TYR A 52 -8.91 3.77 14.00
C TYR A 52 -9.97 4.13 12.93
N LYS A 53 -10.52 5.36 12.98
CA LYS A 53 -11.45 5.86 11.96
C LYS A 53 -10.82 5.95 10.57
N ASP A 54 -9.54 6.31 10.48
CA ASP A 54 -8.83 6.32 9.20
C ASP A 54 -8.63 4.91 8.66
N VAL A 55 -8.45 3.92 9.54
CA VAL A 55 -8.33 2.52 9.14
C VAL A 55 -9.67 2.00 8.58
N GLU A 56 -10.78 2.27 9.25
CA GLU A 56 -12.13 1.93 8.76
C GLU A 56 -12.41 2.59 7.41
N LEU A 57 -12.11 3.88 7.27
CA LEU A 57 -12.30 4.60 6.01
C LEU A 57 -11.42 4.06 4.88
N LEU A 58 -10.18 3.67 5.17
CA LEU A 58 -9.31 3.04 4.18
C LEU A 58 -9.89 1.70 3.71
N TYR A 59 -10.45 0.92 4.63
CA TYR A 59 -11.15 -0.31 4.28
C TYR A 59 -12.36 -0.03 3.39
N GLU A 60 -13.17 0.99 3.69
CA GLU A 60 -14.30 1.42 2.86
C GLU A 60 -13.84 1.83 1.45
N PHE A 61 -12.74 2.60 1.35
CA PHE A 61 -12.15 2.98 0.07
C PHE A 61 -11.74 1.76 -0.78
N LEU A 62 -11.08 0.78 -0.16
CA LEU A 62 -10.67 -0.44 -0.85
C LEU A 62 -11.86 -1.32 -1.23
N LEU A 63 -12.90 -1.37 -0.39
CA LEU A 63 -14.12 -2.12 -0.63
C LEU A 63 -14.94 -1.51 -1.78
N GLY A 64 -15.02 -0.18 -1.86
CA GLY A 64 -15.63 0.54 -2.98
C GLY A 64 -14.86 0.37 -4.30
N GLY A 65 -13.58 -0.02 -4.21
CA GLY A 65 -12.74 -0.38 -5.33
C GLY A 65 -12.11 0.81 -6.05
N LEU A 66 -11.16 0.51 -6.92
CA LEU A 66 -10.31 1.49 -7.60
C LEU A 66 -10.51 1.44 -9.12
N LYS A 67 -10.52 2.61 -9.77
CA LYS A 67 -10.29 2.75 -11.20
C LYS A 67 -8.79 2.98 -11.41
N ILE A 68 -8.20 2.27 -12.37
CA ILE A 68 -6.82 2.45 -12.79
C ILE A 68 -6.84 2.71 -14.29
N ASP A 69 -6.41 3.90 -14.70
CA ASP A 69 -6.34 4.26 -16.11
C ASP A 69 -5.09 3.67 -16.80
N ASP A 70 -4.93 3.94 -18.09
CA ASP A 70 -3.78 3.43 -18.85
C ASP A 70 -2.45 4.11 -18.47
N ASN A 71 -2.51 5.26 -17.80
CA ASN A 71 -1.35 5.94 -17.22
C ASN A 71 -1.05 5.46 -15.78
N LEU A 72 -1.72 4.40 -15.32
CA LEU A 72 -1.59 3.81 -13.98
C LEU A 72 -2.01 4.76 -12.84
N VAL A 73 -2.78 5.80 -13.16
CA VAL A 73 -3.36 6.70 -12.17
C VAL A 73 -4.55 6.00 -11.52
N CYS A 74 -4.51 5.92 -10.20
CA CYS A 74 -5.53 5.33 -9.37
C CYS A 74 -6.49 6.39 -8.84
N SER A 75 -7.79 6.08 -8.91
CA SER A 75 -8.86 6.86 -8.28
C SER A 75 -9.90 5.92 -7.66
N LEU A 76 -10.67 6.42 -6.70
CA LEU A 76 -11.80 5.67 -6.12
C LEU A 76 -12.90 5.50 -7.18
N LYS A 77 -13.52 4.31 -7.24
CA LYS A 77 -14.65 4.04 -8.14
C LYS A 77 -15.90 4.78 -7.75
N ASP A 78 -16.13 4.83 -6.44
CA ASP A 78 -17.28 5.43 -5.79
C ASP A 78 -17.11 6.96 -5.72
N GLU A 79 -18.07 7.69 -6.28
CA GLU A 79 -18.03 9.15 -6.38
C GLU A 79 -18.26 9.85 -5.03
N GLU A 80 -19.06 9.25 -4.14
CA GLU A 80 -19.28 9.76 -2.79
C GLU A 80 -17.97 9.67 -2.00
N LEU A 81 -17.34 8.49 -1.99
CA LEU A 81 -16.04 8.30 -1.32
C LEU A 81 -14.95 9.17 -1.96
N ALA A 82 -14.94 9.33 -3.28
CA ALA A 82 -13.99 10.19 -4.00
C ALA A 82 -14.12 11.68 -3.63
N SER A 83 -15.32 12.13 -3.25
CA SER A 83 -15.58 13.52 -2.87
C SER A 83 -15.04 13.87 -1.46
N LEU A 84 -14.76 12.86 -0.63
CA LEU A 84 -14.31 13.08 0.74
C LEU A 84 -12.95 13.78 0.77
N ARG A 85 -12.78 14.69 1.73
CA ARG A 85 -11.50 15.38 1.95
C ARG A 85 -10.34 14.40 2.17
N ALA A 86 -10.61 13.27 2.85
CA ALA A 86 -9.64 12.21 3.08
C ALA A 86 -9.15 11.53 1.78
N ALA A 87 -9.99 11.49 0.73
CA ALA A 87 -9.62 10.90 -0.55
C ALA A 87 -8.44 11.62 -1.22
N LYS A 88 -8.27 12.93 -0.98
CA LYS A 88 -7.08 13.67 -1.47
C LYS A 88 -5.78 13.05 -0.97
N LYS A 89 -5.74 12.67 0.30
CA LYS A 89 -4.57 12.05 0.93
C LYS A 89 -4.34 10.64 0.42
N PHE A 90 -5.41 9.86 0.28
CA PHE A 90 -5.36 8.53 -0.35
C PHE A 90 -4.76 8.62 -1.76
N ASN A 91 -5.28 9.54 -2.59
CA ASN A 91 -4.82 9.76 -3.96
C ASN A 91 -3.33 10.11 -4.03
N VAL A 92 -2.82 10.92 -3.09
CA VAL A 92 -1.38 11.23 -3.03
C VAL A 92 -0.56 9.97 -2.79
N ILE A 93 -0.97 9.13 -1.84
CA ILE A 93 -0.23 7.91 -1.48
C ILE A 93 -0.25 6.92 -2.65
N VAL A 94 -1.43 6.64 -3.21
CA VAL A 94 -1.56 5.64 -4.28
C VAL A 94 -0.98 6.10 -5.60
N ASN A 95 -0.85 7.41 -5.88
CA ASN A 95 -0.33 7.90 -7.16
C ASN A 95 1.13 8.35 -7.11
N HIS A 96 1.66 8.73 -5.94
CA HIS A 96 3.01 9.28 -5.84
C HIS A 96 3.96 8.50 -4.93
N ILE A 97 3.46 7.55 -4.14
CA ILE A 97 4.29 6.84 -3.15
C ILE A 97 4.46 5.37 -3.48
N ILE A 98 3.36 4.65 -3.76
CA ILE A 98 3.46 3.23 -4.11
C ILE A 98 4.12 3.07 -5.49
N PRO A 99 4.98 2.06 -5.69
CA PRO A 99 5.57 1.79 -6.99
C PRO A 99 4.50 1.36 -8.01
N LYS A 100 4.69 1.76 -9.27
CA LYS A 100 3.79 1.45 -10.40
C LYS A 100 4.39 0.53 -11.44
N ASP A 101 5.72 0.56 -11.57
CA ASP A 101 6.47 -0.32 -12.45
C ASP A 101 6.72 -1.68 -11.79
N ILE A 102 6.56 -2.75 -12.57
CA ILE A 102 6.80 -4.13 -12.13
C ILE A 102 8.25 -4.33 -11.66
N ALA A 103 9.22 -3.67 -12.28
CA ALA A 103 10.61 -3.77 -11.85
C ALA A 103 10.81 -3.21 -10.44
N ASP A 104 10.15 -2.09 -10.11
CA ASP A 104 10.24 -1.48 -8.79
C ASP A 104 9.45 -2.26 -7.73
N ILE A 105 8.33 -2.88 -8.11
CA ILE A 105 7.59 -3.81 -7.24
C ILE A 105 8.45 -5.04 -6.93
N ARG A 106 9.12 -5.65 -7.91
CA ARG A 106 10.05 -6.77 -7.69
C ARG A 106 11.24 -6.38 -6.79
N LYS A 107 11.75 -5.14 -6.91
CA LYS A 107 12.77 -4.61 -5.98
C LYS A 107 12.20 -4.43 -4.57
N LEU A 108 10.92 -4.03 -4.44
CA LEU A 108 10.25 -3.94 -3.14
C LEU A 108 10.09 -5.32 -2.50
N THR A 109 9.57 -6.31 -3.22
CA THR A 109 9.40 -7.69 -2.69
C THR A 109 10.73 -8.30 -2.27
N TYR A 110 11.81 -8.10 -3.04
CA TYR A 110 13.15 -8.51 -2.65
C TYR A 110 13.61 -7.85 -1.34
N ARG A 111 13.39 -6.55 -1.17
CA ARG A 111 13.75 -5.84 0.07
C ARG A 111 12.91 -6.34 1.26
N LEU A 112 11.62 -6.59 1.06
CA LEU A 112 10.72 -7.15 2.08
C LEU A 112 11.16 -8.55 2.50
N SER A 113 11.57 -9.42 1.56
CA SER A 113 12.07 -10.77 1.89
C SER A 113 13.33 -10.78 2.77
N LYS A 114 14.08 -9.66 2.78
CA LYS A 114 15.28 -9.47 3.60
C LYS A 114 15.03 -8.59 4.83
N TYR A 115 13.80 -8.12 5.00
CA TYR A 115 13.45 -7.23 6.10
C TYR A 115 13.41 -8.04 7.40
N VAL A 116 13.98 -7.47 8.46
CA VAL A 116 14.04 -8.12 9.78
C VAL A 116 13.24 -7.29 10.78
N GLY A 117 12.34 -7.97 11.51
CA GLY A 117 11.43 -7.36 12.47
C GLY A 117 10.14 -6.85 11.83
N GLN A 118 9.30 -6.22 12.64
CA GLN A 118 8.02 -5.67 12.20
C GLN A 118 8.22 -4.42 11.32
N LEU A 119 7.36 -4.31 10.31
CA LEU A 119 7.22 -3.14 9.47
C LEU A 119 6.72 -1.97 10.31
N LYS A 120 7.22 -0.78 9.99
CA LYS A 120 6.59 0.42 10.52
C LYS A 120 5.19 0.55 9.91
N SER A 121 4.26 1.11 10.67
CA SER A 121 2.86 1.30 10.22
C SER A 121 2.78 1.95 8.84
N GLU A 122 3.64 2.92 8.54
CA GLU A 122 3.67 3.59 7.23
C GLU A 122 4.10 2.66 6.09
N ASP A 123 5.09 1.81 6.34
CA ASP A 123 5.60 0.87 5.36
C ASP A 123 4.64 -0.32 5.18
N PHE A 124 3.94 -0.72 6.25
CA PHE A 124 2.84 -1.69 6.18
C PHE A 124 1.70 -1.19 5.29
N GLU A 125 1.18 0.02 5.57
CA GLU A 125 0.11 0.64 4.78
C GLU A 125 0.49 0.70 3.29
N ARG A 126 1.70 1.16 2.98
CA ARG A 126 2.16 1.26 1.58
C ARG A 126 2.36 -0.09 0.93
N THR A 127 2.83 -1.09 1.68
CA THR A 127 2.96 -2.46 1.18
C THR A 127 1.58 -3.04 0.87
N LEU A 128 0.58 -2.81 1.73
CA LEU A 128 -0.81 -3.19 1.50
C LEU A 128 -1.41 -2.50 0.27
N LEU A 129 -1.21 -1.19 0.12
CA LEU A 129 -1.68 -0.46 -1.05
C LEU A 129 -0.98 -0.91 -2.34
N THR A 130 0.30 -1.29 -2.24
CA THR A 130 1.04 -1.89 -3.36
C THR A 130 0.48 -3.28 -3.70
N LEU A 131 0.11 -4.10 -2.71
CA LEU A 131 -0.56 -5.39 -2.90
C LEU A 131 -1.87 -5.20 -3.68
N VAL A 132 -2.72 -4.26 -3.25
CA VAL A 132 -3.99 -3.96 -3.92
C VAL A 132 -3.73 -3.54 -5.37
N PHE A 133 -2.82 -2.59 -5.62
CA PHE A 133 -2.48 -2.18 -6.98
C PHE A 133 -2.01 -3.36 -7.84
N THR A 134 -1.11 -4.19 -7.30
CA THR A 134 -0.58 -5.38 -7.97
C THR A 134 -1.69 -6.37 -8.31
N ALA A 135 -2.71 -6.53 -7.46
CA ALA A 135 -3.85 -7.39 -7.72
C ALA A 135 -4.68 -6.92 -8.95
N TYR A 136 -4.91 -5.60 -9.08
CA TYR A 136 -5.58 -5.05 -10.25
C TYR A 136 -4.77 -5.29 -11.53
N GLN A 137 -3.44 -5.11 -11.46
CA GLN A 137 -2.56 -5.31 -12.61
C GLN A 137 -2.47 -6.79 -13.01
N ALA A 138 -2.42 -7.71 -12.05
CA ALA A 138 -2.43 -9.16 -12.31
C ALA A 138 -3.70 -9.59 -13.06
N VAL A 139 -4.86 -8.98 -12.78
CA VAL A 139 -6.09 -9.24 -13.52
C VAL A 139 -6.09 -8.58 -14.91
N LYS A 140 -5.51 -7.37 -15.03
CA LYS A 140 -5.44 -6.58 -16.27
C LYS A 140 -4.56 -7.23 -17.34
N PHE A 141 -3.34 -7.64 -16.99
CA PHE A 141 -2.40 -8.22 -17.94
C PHE A 141 -2.72 -9.69 -18.27
N LYS A 142 -2.17 -10.17 -19.40
CA LYS A 142 -2.31 -11.55 -19.89
C LYS A 142 -0.95 -12.08 -20.37
N GLY A 143 -0.80 -13.40 -20.38
CA GLY A 143 0.42 -14.07 -20.83
C GLY A 143 1.62 -13.79 -19.90
N HIS A 144 2.84 -13.78 -20.43
CA HIS A 144 4.06 -13.69 -19.61
C HIS A 144 4.15 -12.45 -18.69
N GLN A 145 3.48 -11.35 -19.03
CA GLN A 145 3.43 -10.19 -18.14
C GLN A 145 2.63 -10.51 -16.87
N GLN A 146 1.53 -11.27 -17.00
CA GLN A 146 0.68 -11.70 -15.88
C GLN A 146 1.49 -12.47 -14.83
N ASP A 147 2.36 -13.39 -15.25
CA ASP A 147 3.17 -14.22 -14.35
C ASP A 147 4.00 -13.37 -13.37
N TYR A 148 4.62 -12.29 -13.86
CA TYR A 148 5.41 -11.39 -13.01
C TYR A 148 4.56 -10.63 -11.99
N TRP A 149 3.35 -10.22 -12.39
CA TRP A 149 2.40 -9.55 -11.49
C TRP A 149 1.84 -10.51 -10.44
N GLU A 150 1.50 -11.74 -10.82
CA GLU A 150 1.03 -12.78 -9.90
C GLU A 150 2.10 -13.20 -8.90
N GLU A 151 3.34 -13.43 -9.37
CA GLU A 151 4.49 -13.71 -8.49
C GLU A 151 4.69 -12.57 -7.49
N SER A 152 4.65 -11.32 -7.97
CA SER A 152 4.80 -10.15 -7.11
C SER A 152 3.67 -10.01 -6.10
N LEU A 153 2.43 -10.33 -6.50
CA LEU A 153 1.25 -10.32 -5.64
C LEU A 153 1.40 -11.31 -4.49
N VAL A 154 1.80 -12.55 -4.80
CA VAL A 154 2.04 -13.60 -3.80
C VAL A 154 3.15 -13.19 -2.83
N ASN A 155 4.26 -12.66 -3.35
CA ASN A 155 5.38 -12.22 -2.52
C ASN A 155 5.01 -11.07 -1.58
N LEU A 156 4.23 -10.08 -2.04
CA LEU A 156 3.72 -9.00 -1.19
C LEU A 156 2.77 -9.54 -0.11
N PHE A 157 1.89 -10.47 -0.45
CA PHE A 157 0.99 -11.09 0.51
C PHE A 157 1.75 -11.87 1.58
N GLN A 158 2.77 -12.64 1.18
CA GLN A 158 3.63 -13.36 2.11
C GLN A 158 4.37 -12.42 3.06
N ALA A 159 4.91 -11.31 2.57
CA ALA A 159 5.57 -10.31 3.41
C ALA A 159 4.63 -9.71 4.45
N LEU A 160 3.42 -9.30 4.06
CA LEU A 160 2.41 -8.78 4.99
C LEU A 160 1.95 -9.84 5.99
N LYS A 161 1.75 -11.08 5.54
CA LYS A 161 1.38 -12.19 6.43
C LYS A 161 2.47 -12.46 7.46
N GLN A 162 3.73 -12.47 7.04
CA GLN A 162 4.88 -12.67 7.95
C GLN A 162 4.95 -11.54 8.99
N ASP A 163 4.76 -10.30 8.57
CA ASP A 163 4.74 -9.14 9.46
C ASP A 163 3.68 -9.27 10.56
N LEU A 164 2.45 -9.66 10.19
CA LEU A 164 1.33 -9.86 11.12
C LEU A 164 1.51 -11.05 12.08
N MET A 165 2.38 -12.00 11.74
CA MET A 165 2.67 -13.18 12.58
C MET A 165 3.93 -13.00 13.44
N SER A 166 4.68 -11.91 13.26
CA SER A 166 5.94 -11.63 13.96
C SER A 166 5.73 -10.84 15.24
#